data_AF-A0A1Z7ZIX4-F1
#
_entry.id   AF-A0A1Z7ZIX4-F1
#
_cell.length_a   1.000
_cell.length_b   1.000
_cell.length_c   1.000
_cell.angle_alpha   90.00
_cell.angle_beta   90.00
_cell.angle_gamma   90.00
#
_symmetry.space_group_name_H-M   'P 1'
#
loop_
_entity.id
_entity.type
_entity.pdbx_description
1 polymer ?
#
loop_
_entity_poly.entity_id
_entity_poly.type
_entity_poly.pdbx_seq_one_letter_code
_entity_poly.pdbx_strand_id
1 'polypeptide(L)'
;MVSSSNTNQNSPKRIAFIQASWHRDIVDQCKKSFLLEIAKLCDHEVDVIVVPGAFEIPLQAKLLAKTGQYAAVIAAGLVTDSGIYRHEFVAQSVVSGLMQVQLETEVPVFSVVLTPHQFHNCSEHNTFFNEHFLVKGAEAAEACASIIKLNENAQ
;
A
#
# COMPACT_ATOMS: atom_id res chain seq x y z
N MET A 1 -32.96 3.92 -35.34
CA MET A 1 -32.09 2.93 -34.66
C MET A 1 -30.70 3.53 -34.56
N VAL A 2 -30.40 4.22 -33.46
CA VAL A 2 -29.05 4.72 -33.18
C VAL A 2 -28.45 3.74 -32.19
N SER A 3 -27.43 3.01 -32.66
CA SER A 3 -26.73 1.97 -31.92
C SER A 3 -25.85 2.63 -30.84
N SER A 4 -26.34 2.65 -29.62
CA SER A 4 -25.54 3.00 -28.45
C SER A 4 -24.70 1.80 -28.04
N SER A 5 -23.39 1.80 -28.32
CA SER A 5 -22.42 0.98 -27.58
C SER A 5 -20.99 1.48 -27.81
N ASN A 6 -20.54 2.34 -26.91
CA ASN A 6 -19.11 2.40 -26.57
C ASN A 6 -19.00 2.97 -25.15
N THR A 7 -19.38 2.17 -24.16
CA THR A 7 -18.99 2.42 -22.76
C THR A 7 -17.57 1.90 -22.60
N ASN A 8 -16.65 2.80 -22.21
CA ASN A 8 -15.22 2.57 -22.05
C ASN A 8 -14.91 1.27 -21.30
N GLN A 9 -14.40 0.27 -22.03
CA GLN A 9 -13.94 -1.02 -21.52
C GLN A 9 -12.54 -0.94 -20.91
N ASN A 10 -12.30 -0.01 -19.97
CA ASN A 10 -10.98 0.08 -19.34
C ASN A 10 -11.05 0.63 -17.91
N SER A 11 -11.90 0.04 -17.06
CA SER A 11 -11.74 0.21 -15.61
C SER A 11 -10.35 -0.30 -15.22
N PRO A 12 -9.59 0.44 -14.39
CA PRO A 12 -8.26 0.02 -13.99
C PRO A 12 -8.36 -1.33 -13.25
N LYS A 13 -7.63 -2.33 -13.74
CA LYS A 13 -7.77 -3.72 -13.27
C LYS A 13 -6.72 -4.16 -12.27
N ARG A 14 -5.81 -3.26 -11.87
CA ARG A 14 -4.63 -3.64 -11.07
C ARG A 14 -4.57 -2.90 -9.75
N ILE A 15 -3.92 -3.52 -8.77
CA ILE A 15 -3.52 -2.89 -7.51
C ILE A 15 -1.99 -2.87 -7.48
N ALA A 16 -1.40 -1.73 -7.16
CA ALA A 16 0.05 -1.64 -6.94
C ALA A 16 0.34 -1.86 -5.45
N PHE A 17 1.11 -2.88 -5.10
CA PHE A 17 1.66 -3.08 -3.77
C PHE A 17 3.13 -2.66 -3.75
N ILE A 18 3.42 -1.50 -3.18
CA ILE A 18 4.76 -0.94 -3.08
C ILE A 18 5.32 -1.22 -1.69
N GLN A 19 6.46 -1.90 -1.61
CA GLN A 19 7.12 -2.20 -0.34
C GLN A 19 8.55 -1.66 -0.25
N ALA A 20 8.90 -1.14 0.93
CA ALA A 20 10.27 -0.79 1.26
C ALA A 20 11.16 -2.05 1.44
N SER A 21 12.46 -1.91 1.18
CA SER A 21 13.44 -3.00 1.36
C SER A 21 14.02 -3.09 2.78
N TRP A 22 13.88 -2.05 3.58
CA TRP A 22 14.29 -2.08 4.99
C TRP A 22 13.30 -2.92 5.81
N HIS A 23 13.83 -3.77 6.71
CA HIS A 23 13.04 -4.73 7.50
C HIS A 23 12.18 -5.67 6.65
N ARG A 24 12.74 -6.11 5.50
CA ARG A 24 12.02 -6.86 4.47
C ARG A 24 11.40 -8.16 4.97
N ASP A 25 12.03 -8.84 5.91
CA ASP A 25 11.52 -10.05 6.55
C ASP A 25 10.15 -9.82 7.21
N ILE A 26 9.97 -8.68 7.88
CA ILE A 26 8.71 -8.24 8.50
C ILE A 26 7.74 -7.70 7.43
N VAL A 27 8.21 -6.82 6.55
CA VAL A 27 7.35 -6.20 5.51
C VAL A 27 6.78 -7.24 4.54
N ASP A 28 7.54 -8.30 4.24
CA ASP A 28 7.07 -9.40 3.39
C ASP A 28 5.90 -10.17 4.03
N GLN A 29 5.71 -10.15 5.36
CA GLN A 29 4.52 -10.73 6.00
C GLN A 29 3.25 -9.94 5.65
N CYS A 30 3.33 -8.60 5.63
CA CYS A 30 2.22 -7.77 5.17
C CYS A 30 1.87 -8.07 3.72
N LYS A 31 2.87 -8.13 2.83
CA LYS A 31 2.65 -8.52 1.44
C LYS A 31 1.97 -9.89 1.34
N LYS A 32 2.51 -10.90 2.03
CA LYS A 32 1.99 -12.27 1.98
C LYS A 32 0.52 -12.32 2.37
N SER A 33 0.17 -11.72 3.50
CA SER A 33 -1.21 -11.71 3.98
C SER A 33 -2.14 -10.89 3.09
N PHE A 34 -1.68 -9.71 2.63
CA PHE A 34 -2.42 -8.88 1.68
C PHE A 34 -2.79 -9.66 0.41
N LEU A 35 -1.81 -10.32 -0.21
CA LEU A 35 -2.02 -11.09 -1.45
C LEU A 35 -3.00 -12.26 -1.25
N LEU A 36 -2.91 -12.95 -0.11
CA LEU A 36 -3.82 -14.05 0.23
C LEU A 36 -5.25 -13.56 0.45
N GLU A 37 -5.42 -12.41 1.09
CA GLU A 37 -6.74 -11.90 1.44
C GLU A 37 -7.41 -11.20 0.26
N ILE A 38 -6.69 -10.32 -0.46
CA ILE A 38 -7.26 -9.56 -1.58
C ILE A 38 -7.77 -10.48 -2.70
N ALA A 39 -7.10 -11.61 -2.93
CA ALA A 39 -7.50 -12.61 -3.94
C ALA A 39 -8.85 -13.27 -3.65
N LYS A 40 -9.37 -13.17 -2.41
CA LYS A 40 -10.71 -13.64 -2.04
C LYS A 40 -11.77 -12.55 -2.19
N LEU A 41 -11.35 -11.29 -2.22
CA LEU A 41 -12.22 -10.12 -2.09
C LEU A 41 -12.50 -9.44 -3.42
N CYS A 42 -11.57 -9.50 -4.38
CA CYS A 42 -11.76 -8.94 -5.72
C CYS A 42 -10.89 -9.63 -6.78
N ASP A 43 -11.24 -9.41 -8.05
CA ASP A 43 -10.56 -10.02 -9.22
C ASP A 43 -9.43 -9.14 -9.79
N HIS A 44 -8.89 -8.20 -9.00
CA HIS A 44 -7.80 -7.34 -9.45
C HIS A 44 -6.44 -8.05 -9.37
N GLU A 45 -5.62 -7.90 -10.42
CA GLU A 45 -4.24 -8.35 -10.37
C GLU A 45 -3.39 -7.44 -9.48
N VAL A 46 -2.44 -8.01 -8.73
CA VAL A 46 -1.56 -7.26 -7.85
C VAL A 46 -0.14 -7.22 -8.39
N ASP A 47 0.37 -6.02 -8.63
CA ASP A 47 1.78 -5.80 -8.93
C ASP A 47 2.55 -5.53 -7.66
N VAL A 48 3.64 -6.26 -7.43
CA VAL A 48 4.53 -6.03 -6.30
C VAL A 48 5.75 -5.24 -6.77
N ILE A 49 5.91 -4.03 -6.23
CA ILE A 49 7.02 -3.13 -6.51
C ILE A 49 7.86 -3.00 -5.26
N VAL A 50 9.17 -3.24 -5.37
CA VAL A 50 10.10 -3.07 -4.26
C VAL A 50 10.90 -1.79 -4.46
N VAL A 51 10.94 -0.93 -3.45
CA VAL A 51 11.72 0.32 -3.44
C VAL A 51 12.81 0.27 -2.36
N PRO A 52 13.88 1.10 -2.46
CA PRO A 52 14.97 1.08 -1.50
C PRO A 52 14.51 1.32 -0.05
N GLY A 53 13.73 2.38 0.20
CA GLY A 53 13.19 2.69 1.53
C GLY A 53 11.77 3.25 1.47
N ALA A 54 11.20 3.53 2.65
CA ALA A 54 9.85 4.08 2.76
C ALA A 54 9.72 5.46 2.10
N PHE A 55 10.83 6.22 2.05
CA PHE A 55 10.87 7.58 1.53
C PHE A 55 10.62 7.66 0.01
N GLU A 56 10.93 6.60 -0.74
CA GLU A 56 10.68 6.53 -2.18
C GLU A 56 9.23 6.15 -2.51
N ILE A 57 8.47 5.60 -1.56
CA ILE A 57 7.12 5.08 -1.80
C ILE A 57 6.17 6.15 -2.37
N PRO A 58 6.09 7.39 -1.83
CA PRO A 58 5.14 8.39 -2.34
C PRO A 58 5.39 8.75 -3.81
N LEU A 59 6.64 8.92 -4.22
CA LEU A 59 6.95 9.22 -5.63
C LEU A 59 6.57 8.04 -6.53
N GLN A 60 6.93 6.82 -6.13
CA GLN A 60 6.57 5.62 -6.90
C GLN A 60 5.05 5.45 -7.00
N ALA A 61 4.31 5.68 -5.92
CA ALA A 61 2.84 5.67 -5.89
C ALA A 61 2.26 6.68 -6.89
N LYS A 62 2.77 7.92 -6.90
CA LYS A 62 2.31 8.97 -7.81
C LYS A 62 2.54 8.60 -9.26
N LEU A 63 3.72 8.05 -9.59
CA LEU A 63 4.05 7.65 -10.95
C LEU A 63 3.13 6.52 -11.43
N LEU A 64 2.86 5.52 -10.58
CA LEU A 64 1.97 4.41 -10.91
C LEU A 64 0.52 4.87 -11.05
N ALA A 65 0.00 5.65 -10.11
CA ALA A 65 -1.35 6.21 -10.15
C ALA A 65 -1.62 6.99 -11.45
N LYS A 66 -0.66 7.84 -11.87
CA LYS A 66 -0.76 8.62 -13.11
C LYS A 66 -0.79 7.80 -14.40
N THR A 67 -0.44 6.50 -14.35
CA THR A 67 -0.56 5.64 -15.54
C THR A 67 -2.01 5.32 -15.88
N GLY A 68 -2.95 5.49 -14.94
CA GLY A 68 -4.36 5.12 -15.11
C GLY A 68 -4.61 3.61 -15.11
N GLN A 69 -3.60 2.78 -14.83
CA GLN A 69 -3.74 1.31 -14.83
C GLN A 69 -4.16 0.73 -13.47
N TYR A 70 -4.05 1.52 -12.40
CA TYR A 70 -4.21 1.05 -11.03
C TYR A 70 -5.47 1.62 -10.38
N ALA A 71 -6.28 0.73 -9.81
CA ALA A 71 -7.48 1.09 -9.06
C ALA A 71 -7.13 1.53 -7.63
N ALA A 72 -6.00 1.08 -7.11
CA ALA A 72 -5.49 1.43 -5.79
C ALA A 72 -3.98 1.21 -5.69
N VAL A 73 -3.37 1.87 -4.70
CA VAL A 73 -1.97 1.66 -4.31
C VAL A 73 -1.89 1.31 -2.82
N ILE A 74 -1.12 0.30 -2.48
CA ILE A 74 -0.78 -0.08 -1.11
C ILE A 74 0.68 0.29 -0.86
N ALA A 75 0.94 1.04 0.19
CA ALA A 75 2.27 1.45 0.62
C ALA A 75 2.65 0.68 1.89
N ALA A 76 3.64 -0.20 1.83
CA ALA A 76 4.08 -1.01 2.96
C ALA A 76 5.52 -0.70 3.37
N GLY A 77 5.73 -0.48 4.66
CA GLY A 77 7.07 -0.23 5.20
C GLY A 77 7.10 -0.23 6.71
N LEU A 78 8.29 -0.35 7.27
CA LEU A 78 8.54 -0.25 8.70
C LEU A 78 9.61 0.82 8.94
N VAL A 79 9.21 1.94 9.55
CA VAL A 79 10.11 3.05 9.89
C VAL A 79 10.38 2.97 11.38
N THR A 80 11.60 2.59 11.75
CA THR A 80 11.98 2.32 13.15
C THR A 80 12.92 3.38 13.68
N ASP A 81 12.82 3.66 14.98
CA ASP A 81 13.87 4.39 15.68
C ASP A 81 15.10 3.49 15.88
N SER A 82 16.27 4.00 15.52
CA SER A 82 17.57 3.34 15.78
C SER A 82 18.37 4.02 16.88
N GLY A 83 17.84 5.10 17.48
CA GLY A 83 18.48 5.89 18.53
C GLY A 83 19.51 6.90 18.03
N ILE A 84 19.78 6.97 16.72
CA ILE A 84 20.80 7.86 16.13
C ILE A 84 20.17 9.02 15.36
N TYR A 85 19.11 8.76 14.59
CA TYR A 85 18.49 9.73 13.69
C TYR A 85 17.00 9.86 13.94
N ARG A 86 16.44 11.02 13.54
CA ARG A 86 15.02 11.33 13.69
C ARG A 86 14.17 10.66 12.60
N HIS A 87 13.73 9.45 12.91
CA HIS A 87 12.87 8.64 12.06
C HIS A 87 11.50 9.29 11.82
N GLU A 88 11.04 10.18 12.71
CA GLU A 88 9.74 10.85 12.61
C GLU A 88 9.65 11.76 11.38
N PHE A 89 10.76 12.38 10.96
CA PHE A 89 10.79 13.20 9.75
C PHE A 89 10.52 12.36 8.50
N VAL A 90 11.06 11.15 8.45
CA VAL A 90 10.83 10.21 7.34
C VAL A 90 9.38 9.74 7.39
N ALA A 91 8.91 9.24 8.54
CA ALA A 91 7.56 8.73 8.71
C ALA A 91 6.49 9.77 8.34
N GLN A 92 6.62 11.00 8.86
CA GLN A 92 5.69 12.09 8.58
C GLN A 92 5.71 12.48 7.10
N SER A 93 6.90 12.63 6.50
CA SER A 93 7.03 12.98 5.09
C SER A 93 6.39 11.93 4.18
N VAL A 94 6.54 10.65 4.51
CA VAL A 94 5.93 9.56 3.75
C VAL A 94 4.41 9.61 3.86
N VAL A 95 3.84 9.67 5.07
CA VAL A 95 2.38 9.69 5.26
C VAL A 95 1.76 10.92 4.61
N SER A 96 2.36 12.10 4.79
CA SER A 96 1.90 13.34 4.13
C SER A 96 1.99 13.23 2.60
N GLY A 97 3.08 12.66 2.07
CA GLY A 97 3.24 12.41 0.65
C GLY A 97 2.16 11.48 0.09
N LEU A 98 1.86 10.37 0.75
CA LEU A 98 0.81 9.43 0.32
C LEU A 98 -0.57 10.08 0.30
N MET A 99 -0.88 10.91 1.29
CA MET A 99 -2.13 11.69 1.32
C MET A 99 -2.18 12.69 0.16
N GLN A 100 -1.09 13.40 -0.12
CA GLN A 100 -1.04 14.30 -1.27
C GLN A 100 -1.24 13.55 -2.59
N VAL A 101 -0.61 12.38 -2.74
CA VAL A 101 -0.74 11.57 -3.97
C VAL A 101 -2.19 11.17 -4.23
N GLN A 102 -2.90 10.63 -3.24
CA GLN A 102 -4.28 10.20 -3.47
C GLN A 102 -5.21 11.36 -3.82
N LEU A 103 -5.04 12.52 -3.17
CA LEU A 103 -5.88 13.70 -3.43
C LEU A 103 -5.59 14.33 -4.79
N GLU A 104 -4.34 14.29 -5.26
CA GLU A 104 -3.96 14.84 -6.57
C GLU A 104 -4.26 13.91 -7.74
N THR A 105 -4.25 12.60 -7.52
CA THR A 105 -4.40 11.60 -8.58
C THR A 105 -5.78 10.95 -8.59
N GLU A 106 -6.58 11.15 -7.54
CA GLU A 106 -7.89 10.52 -7.33
C GLU A 106 -7.83 8.98 -7.29
N VAL A 107 -6.63 8.41 -7.14
CA VAL A 107 -6.40 6.99 -6.93
C VAL A 107 -6.20 6.74 -5.43
N PRO A 108 -7.00 5.89 -4.78
CA PRO A 108 -6.83 5.53 -3.38
C PRO A 108 -5.42 5.02 -3.06
N VAL A 109 -4.81 5.58 -2.01
CA VAL A 109 -3.50 5.15 -1.49
C VAL A 109 -3.63 4.75 -0.03
N PHE A 110 -3.33 3.49 0.27
CA PHE A 110 -3.41 2.90 1.60
C PHE A 110 -2.03 2.85 2.24
N SER A 111 -1.93 3.30 3.49
CA SER A 111 -0.67 3.28 4.24
C SER A 111 -0.63 2.11 5.23
N VAL A 112 0.29 1.19 4.99
CA VAL A 112 0.86 0.23 5.94
C VAL A 112 2.33 0.57 6.19
N VAL A 113 2.66 1.87 6.19
CA VAL A 113 3.97 2.37 6.62
C VAL A 113 3.90 2.61 8.12
N LEU A 114 4.32 1.62 8.89
CA LEU A 114 4.17 1.61 10.34
C LEU A 114 5.40 2.20 11.02
N THR A 115 5.16 2.98 12.08
CA THR A 115 6.21 3.62 12.90
C THR A 115 5.98 3.27 14.37
N PRO A 116 6.48 2.12 14.85
CA PRO A 116 6.25 1.70 16.22
C PRO A 116 6.98 2.61 17.22
N HIS A 117 6.40 2.78 18.41
CA HIS A 117 7.05 3.53 19.50
C HIS A 117 8.37 2.90 19.94
N GLN A 118 8.47 1.57 19.88
CA GLN A 118 9.67 0.83 20.29
C GLN A 118 9.93 -0.29 19.31
N PHE A 119 11.13 -0.31 18.74
CA PHE A 119 11.63 -1.41 17.93
C PHE A 119 13.09 -1.66 18.29
N HIS A 120 13.36 -2.85 18.82
CA HIS A 120 14.72 -3.33 19.05
C HIS A 120 14.91 -4.54 18.15
N ASN A 121 16.08 -4.66 17.52
CA ASN A 121 16.39 -5.81 16.67
C ASN A 121 16.72 -7.04 17.52
N CYS A 122 15.73 -7.52 18.27
CA CYS A 122 15.77 -8.70 19.13
C CYS A 122 14.69 -9.71 18.72
N SER A 123 14.82 -10.95 19.17
CA SER A 123 13.94 -12.06 18.82
C SER A 123 12.46 -11.77 19.11
N GLU A 124 12.17 -11.16 20.25
CA GLU A 124 10.81 -10.93 20.74
C GLU A 124 10.10 -9.91 19.86
N HIS A 125 10.75 -8.78 19.58
CA HIS A 125 10.20 -7.75 18.70
C HIS A 125 10.06 -8.26 17.28
N ASN A 126 11.08 -8.94 16.74
CA ASN A 126 11.00 -9.49 15.40
C ASN A 126 9.85 -10.48 15.26
N THR A 127 9.64 -11.37 16.24
CA THR A 127 8.50 -12.31 16.24
C THR A 127 7.17 -11.56 16.27
N PHE A 128 7.01 -10.62 17.21
CA PHE A 128 5.80 -9.83 17.35
C PHE A 128 5.45 -9.08 16.05
N PHE A 129 6.42 -8.36 15.46
CA PHE A 129 6.17 -7.58 14.26
C PHE A 129 5.95 -8.45 13.02
N ASN A 130 6.59 -9.62 12.93
CA ASN A 130 6.28 -10.59 11.87
C ASN A 130 4.80 -11.03 11.93
N GLU A 131 4.31 -11.43 13.10
CA GLU A 131 2.91 -11.83 13.28
C GLU A 131 1.95 -10.66 13.07
N HIS A 132 2.29 -9.49 13.60
CA HIS A 132 1.44 -8.31 13.49
C HIS A 132 1.33 -7.79 12.06
N PHE A 133 2.39 -7.87 11.26
CA PHE A 133 2.35 -7.48 9.85
C PHE A 133 1.45 -8.40 9.02
N LEU A 134 1.25 -9.68 9.39
CA LEU A 134 0.23 -10.52 8.76
C LEU A 134 -1.17 -9.94 8.95
N VAL A 135 -1.51 -9.52 10.18
CA VAL A 135 -2.81 -8.90 10.48
C VAL A 135 -2.98 -7.62 9.67
N LYS A 136 -1.95 -6.75 9.66
CA LYS A 136 -2.00 -5.46 8.94
C LYS A 136 -2.12 -5.63 7.43
N GLY A 137 -1.53 -6.68 6.86
CA GLY A 137 -1.70 -7.02 5.45
C GLY A 137 -3.15 -7.39 5.10
N ALA A 138 -3.81 -8.20 5.94
CA ALA A 138 -5.21 -8.59 5.73
C ALA A 138 -6.15 -7.38 5.89
N GLU A 139 -5.98 -6.58 6.94
CA GLU A 139 -6.76 -5.34 7.15
C GLU A 139 -6.63 -4.37 5.96
N ALA A 140 -5.42 -4.25 5.39
CA ALA A 140 -5.20 -3.41 4.22
C ALA A 140 -5.91 -3.95 2.96
N ALA A 141 -6.01 -5.27 2.80
CA ALA A 141 -6.76 -5.88 1.71
C ALA A 141 -8.27 -5.63 1.84
N GLU A 142 -8.83 -5.81 3.03
CA GLU A 142 -10.24 -5.53 3.32
C GLU A 142 -10.59 -4.06 3.07
N ALA A 143 -9.76 -3.13 3.55
CA ALA A 143 -9.92 -1.70 3.33
C ALA A 143 -9.84 -1.35 1.84
N CYS A 144 -8.86 -1.93 1.12
CA CYS A 144 -8.67 -1.72 -0.30
C CYS A 144 -9.90 -2.17 -1.11
N ALA A 145 -10.35 -3.41 -0.92
CA ALA A 145 -11.51 -3.96 -1.62
C ALA A 145 -12.79 -3.15 -1.36
N SER A 146 -12.98 -2.71 -0.10
CA SER A 146 -14.14 -1.91 0.29
C SER A 146 -14.18 -0.56 -0.42
N ILE A 147 -13.03 0.12 -0.53
CA ILE A 147 -12.94 1.42 -1.19
C ILE A 147 -13.01 1.31 -2.71
N ILE A 148 -12.40 0.28 -3.31
CA ILE A 148 -12.55 0.02 -4.76
C ILE A 148 -14.04 -0.11 -5.08
N LYS A 149 -14.77 -0.96 -4.34
CA LYS A 149 -16.21 -1.13 -4.51
C LYS A 149 -16.99 0.17 -4.28
N LEU A 150 -16.60 0.99 -3.30
CA LEU A 150 -17.28 2.27 -3.05
C LEU A 150 -17.10 3.24 -4.23
N ASN A 151 -15.89 3.32 -4.80
CA ASN A 151 -15.59 4.20 -5.92
C ASN A 151 -16.25 3.75 -7.22
N GLU A 152 -16.39 2.44 -7.45
CA GLU A 152 -17.14 1.90 -8.59
C GLU A 152 -18.63 2.32 -8.55
N ASN A 153 -19.21 2.46 -7.36
CA ASN A 153 -20.60 2.90 -7.19
C ASN A 153 -20.77 4.42 -7.29
N ALA A 154 -19.68 5.19 -7.22
CA ALA A 154 -19.70 6.64 -7.29
C ALA A 154 -19.56 7.20 -8.72
N GLN A 155 -19.26 6.33 -9.69
CA GLN A 155 -19.15 6.64 -11.13
C GLN A 155 -20.44 6.27 -11.87
#